data_AF-A0A914SMS1-F1
#
_entry.id   AF-A0A914SMS1-F1
#
_cell.length_a   1.000
_cell.length_b   1.000
_cell.length_c   1.000
_cell.angle_alpha   90.00
_cell.angle_beta   90.00
_cell.angle_gamma   90.00
#
_symmetry.space_group_name_H-M   'P 1'
#
loop_
_entity.id
_entity.type
_entity.pdbx_description
1 polymer ?
#
loop_
_entity_poly.entity_id
_entity_poly.type
_entity_poly.pdbx_seq_one_letter_code
_entity_poly.pdbx_strand_id
1 'polypeptide(L)'
;MRFLLAALFLFLLNVQLSYGVGFAPGIYCGYENCYDVIGIDRDAFNKSELSKKYRQLARQFHPDRVKDKTKVEEAEEKFRLVTTAYETLKDDETRGYYDYYLDHPEERYYNYYQYYRMRTAPKVDVRYVILGTVLFISTIQYLSAVQKYSEALKYACTQPKFKNNAFDIAREKNLLEFDPKTGKAKKKQKSGVDIEKVITSIIEENISVSGGYKRASLKDTLAWKIILLPLTFPKWLYYKIGLAWKKHKGVELSKEDKEYLICNNMGITHEQFECLEEAEIEQYFERELWDVDAYAKYKKEKETEEKEKMLNSGRYKQYKRLMKRNAGSTISFLEE
;
A
#
# COMPACT_ATOMS: atom_id res chain seq x y z
N MET A 1 -1.61 29.54 66.28
CA MET A 1 -1.45 30.21 64.96
C MET A 1 0.01 30.48 64.56
N ARG A 2 0.89 30.98 65.43
CA ARG A 2 2.30 31.27 65.07
C ARG A 2 3.16 30.06 64.67
N PHE A 3 2.95 28.89 65.28
CA PHE A 3 3.64 27.65 64.92
C PHE A 3 3.19 27.06 63.57
N LEU A 4 1.91 27.21 63.22
CA LEU A 4 1.37 26.76 61.94
C LEU A 4 1.89 27.61 60.78
N LEU A 5 1.99 28.93 60.97
CA LEU A 5 2.58 29.85 59.98
C LEU A 5 4.08 29.60 59.77
N ALA A 6 4.84 29.29 60.84
CA ALA A 6 6.26 28.96 60.72
C ALA A 6 6.49 27.62 60.00
N ALA A 7 5.66 26.60 60.26
CA ALA A 7 5.70 25.32 59.56
C ALA A 7 5.33 25.46 58.07
N LEU A 8 4.33 26.28 57.75
CA LEU A 8 3.93 26.57 56.36
C LEU A 8 5.00 27.38 55.60
N PHE A 9 5.69 28.30 56.29
CA PHE A 9 6.81 29.06 55.73
C PHE A 9 8.05 28.18 55.50
N LEU A 10 8.38 27.26 56.41
CA LEU A 10 9.43 26.26 56.24
C LEU A 10 9.09 25.24 55.13
N PHE A 11 7.81 24.88 54.99
CA PHE A 11 7.34 24.02 53.90
C PHE A 11 7.42 24.73 52.55
N LEU A 12 7.03 26.01 52.47
CA LEU A 12 7.17 26.83 51.25
C LEU A 12 8.63 27.11 50.88
N LEU A 13 9.53 27.30 51.85
CA LEU A 13 10.98 27.41 51.63
C LEU A 13 11.59 26.10 51.09
N ASN A 14 11.08 24.93 51.51
CA ASN A 14 11.51 23.64 50.97
C ASN A 14 10.94 23.35 49.57
N VAL A 15 9.80 23.94 49.21
CA VAL A 15 9.22 23.83 47.86
C VAL A 15 10.00 24.65 46.82
N GLN A 16 10.77 25.66 47.26
CA GLN A 16 11.55 26.53 46.36
C GLN A 16 12.97 26.01 46.02
N LEU A 17 13.38 24.84 46.51
CA LEU A 17 14.72 24.26 46.28
C LEU A 17 14.74 23.02 45.38
N SER A 18 13.74 22.86 44.52
CA SER A 18 13.80 21.88 43.43
C SER A 18 13.58 22.56 42.08
N TYR A 19 14.47 23.51 41.76
CA TYR A 19 14.80 23.78 40.37
C TYR A 19 15.59 22.56 39.88
N GLY A 20 14.85 21.52 39.49
CA GLY A 20 15.41 20.34 38.87
C GLY A 20 16.29 20.78 37.71
N VAL A 21 17.54 20.34 37.76
CA VAL A 21 18.53 20.41 36.67
C VAL A 21 17.82 20.29 35.32
N GLY A 22 18.00 21.27 34.42
CA GLY A 22 17.38 21.31 33.08
C GLY A 22 17.78 20.14 32.16
N PHE A 23 18.49 19.15 32.71
CA PHE A 23 19.02 18.01 32.00
C PHE A 23 18.12 16.79 32.03
N ALA A 24 18.00 16.14 30.89
CA ALA A 24 17.15 14.97 30.71
C ALA A 24 18.01 13.71 30.56
N PRO A 25 17.85 12.69 31.41
CA PRO A 25 18.75 11.53 31.47
C PRO A 25 18.82 10.69 30.19
N GLY A 26 17.80 10.76 29.34
CA GLY A 26 17.69 9.93 28.13
C GLY A 26 18.30 10.55 26.86
N ILE A 27 18.85 11.76 26.93
CA ILE A 27 19.38 12.47 25.76
C ILE A 27 20.80 12.97 26.03
N TYR A 28 21.63 13.04 24.98
CA TYR A 28 23.03 13.48 25.05
C TYR A 28 23.83 12.79 26.16
N CYS A 29 24.49 13.54 27.04
CA CYS A 29 25.30 13.05 28.16
C CYS A 29 24.51 12.88 29.47
N GLY A 30 23.18 12.81 29.40
CA GLY A 30 22.32 12.55 30.55
C GLY A 30 22.27 13.73 31.52
N TYR A 31 22.81 13.56 32.72
CA TYR A 31 22.84 14.61 33.76
C TYR A 31 24.11 15.46 33.74
N GLU A 32 25.10 15.10 32.91
CA GLU A 32 26.37 15.82 32.80
C GLU A 32 26.41 16.64 31.50
N ASN A 33 27.14 17.76 31.53
CA ASN A 33 27.40 18.53 30.33
C ASN A 33 28.49 17.84 29.49
N CYS A 34 28.25 17.64 28.20
CA CYS A 34 29.17 16.97 27.29
C CYS A 34 30.51 17.73 27.13
N TYR A 35 30.51 19.06 27.29
CA TYR A 35 31.73 19.86 27.31
C TYR A 35 32.59 19.54 28.54
N ASP A 36 31.95 19.41 29.71
CA ASP A 36 32.60 19.08 30.98
C ASP A 36 33.13 17.64 30.99
N VAL A 37 32.37 16.69 30.44
CA VAL A 37 32.78 15.28 30.29
C VAL A 37 34.09 15.14 29.51
N ILE A 38 34.30 15.97 28.49
CA ILE A 38 35.53 15.98 27.68
C ILE A 38 36.61 16.89 28.31
N GLY A 39 36.19 17.88 29.10
CA GLY A 39 37.06 18.87 29.72
C GLY A 39 37.53 19.94 28.75
N ILE A 40 36.60 20.48 27.95
CA ILE A 40 36.81 21.59 27.02
C ILE A 40 35.75 22.65 27.29
N ASP A 41 36.14 23.92 27.20
CA ASP A 41 35.21 25.04 27.34
C ASP A 41 34.38 25.25 26.06
N ARG A 42 33.08 25.54 26.22
CA ARG A 42 32.14 25.80 25.11
C ARG A 42 32.61 26.98 24.26
N ASP A 43 33.07 28.04 24.91
CA ASP A 43 33.48 29.29 24.23
C ASP A 43 34.84 29.15 23.52
N ALA A 44 35.69 28.23 23.99
CA ALA A 44 37.00 27.93 23.40
C ALA A 44 36.96 26.70 22.47
N PHE A 45 35.77 26.29 22.00
CA PHE A 45 35.61 25.02 21.28
C PHE A 45 36.45 24.92 20.00
N ASN A 46 37.27 23.87 19.91
CA ASN A 46 38.06 23.54 18.74
C ASN A 46 38.01 22.02 18.45
N LYS A 47 37.64 21.64 17.22
CA LYS A 47 37.53 20.23 16.78
C LYS A 47 38.83 19.43 16.91
N SER A 48 39.99 20.09 16.75
CA SER A 48 41.30 19.46 16.90
C SER A 48 41.57 19.10 18.36
N GLU A 49 41.24 20.01 19.27
CA GLU A 49 41.37 19.80 20.72
C GLU A 49 40.37 18.75 21.21
N LEU A 50 39.12 18.81 20.77
CA LEU A 50 38.07 17.81 21.00
C LEU A 50 38.59 16.40 20.68
N SER A 51 39.14 16.22 19.47
CA SER A 51 39.67 14.93 19.04
C SER A 51 40.89 14.48 19.85
N LYS A 52 41.73 15.41 20.31
CA LYS A 52 42.91 15.11 21.13
C LYS A 52 42.52 14.65 22.54
N LYS A 53 41.63 15.39 23.20
CA LYS A 53 41.11 15.10 24.55
C LYS A 53 40.32 13.80 24.57
N TYR A 54 39.45 13.58 23.60
CA TYR A 54 38.73 12.32 23.42
C TYR A 54 39.68 11.12 23.36
N ARG A 55 40.72 11.17 22.51
CA ARG A 55 41.70 10.06 22.40
C ARG A 55 42.44 9.80 23.72
N GLN A 56 42.70 10.84 24.51
CA GLN A 56 43.34 10.69 25.82
C GLN A 56 42.41 10.00 26.82
N LEU A 57 41.17 10.48 26.95
CA LEU A 57 40.15 9.94 27.86
C LEU A 57 39.72 8.52 27.46
N ALA A 58 39.52 8.27 26.16
CA ALA A 58 39.18 6.95 25.64
C ALA A 58 40.28 5.91 25.96
N ARG A 59 41.56 6.30 25.86
CA ARG A 59 42.67 5.44 26.29
C ARG A 59 42.71 5.26 27.81
N GLN A 60 42.30 6.24 28.60
CA GLN A 60 42.33 6.17 30.07
C GLN A 60 41.23 5.25 30.61
N PHE A 61 40.02 5.35 30.07
CA PHE A 61 38.85 4.60 30.50
C PHE A 61 38.59 3.32 29.68
N HIS A 62 39.53 2.92 28.80
CA HIS A 62 39.38 1.68 28.05
C HIS A 62 39.34 0.46 29.00
N PRO A 63 38.32 -0.41 28.94
CA PRO A 63 38.16 -1.52 29.89
C PRO A 63 39.39 -2.45 29.91
N ASP A 64 40.00 -2.72 28.75
CA ASP A 64 41.21 -3.55 28.64
C ASP A 64 42.44 -3.02 29.39
N ARG A 65 42.48 -1.73 29.72
CA ARG A 65 43.61 -1.11 30.44
C ARG A 65 43.41 -1.07 31.95
N VAL A 66 42.20 -1.34 32.42
CA VAL A 66 41.86 -1.36 33.84
C VAL A 66 42.19 -2.73 34.41
N LYS A 67 43.26 -2.79 35.22
CA LYS A 67 43.72 -4.05 35.85
C LYS A 67 42.83 -4.51 37.00
N ASP A 68 42.07 -3.60 37.59
CA ASP A 68 41.22 -3.85 38.75
C ASP A 68 39.80 -4.20 38.30
N LYS A 69 39.41 -5.46 38.47
CA LYS A 69 38.11 -5.99 38.02
C LYS A 69 36.92 -5.26 38.63
N THR A 70 37.09 -4.66 39.81
CA THR A 70 36.03 -3.91 40.50
C THR A 70 35.73 -2.55 39.85
N LYS A 71 36.65 -2.02 39.04
CA LYS A 71 36.56 -0.71 38.38
C LYS A 71 36.27 -0.80 36.88
N VAL A 72 36.14 -2.02 36.35
CA VAL A 72 35.89 -2.24 34.92
C VAL A 72 34.51 -1.68 34.53
N GLU A 73 33.50 -1.89 35.37
CA GLU A 73 32.13 -1.37 35.13
C GLU A 73 32.11 0.17 35.11
N GLU A 74 32.74 0.82 36.09
CA GLU A 74 32.85 2.29 36.14
C GLU A 74 33.63 2.85 34.94
N ALA A 75 34.68 2.15 34.50
CA ALA A 75 35.46 2.55 33.34
C ALA A 75 34.63 2.43 32.04
N GLU A 76 33.82 1.37 31.92
CA GLU A 76 32.92 1.17 30.78
C GLU A 76 31.85 2.26 30.71
N GLU A 77 31.24 2.62 31.84
CA GLU A 77 30.27 3.71 31.93
C GLU A 77 30.88 5.06 31.52
N LYS A 78 32.05 5.40 32.08
CA LYS A 78 32.77 6.63 31.70
C LYS A 78 33.19 6.62 30.24
N PHE A 79 33.59 5.46 29.71
CA PHE A 79 33.94 5.32 28.31
C PHE A 79 32.74 5.55 27.38
N ARG A 80 31.57 5.00 27.73
CA ARG A 80 30.31 5.26 26.99
C ARG A 80 29.94 6.74 27.03
N LEU A 81 30.05 7.37 28.20
CA LEU A 81 29.74 8.79 28.39
C LEU A 81 30.67 9.69 27.56
N VAL A 82 31.99 9.46 27.64
CA VAL A 82 33.01 10.19 26.84
C VAL A 82 32.79 10.00 25.34
N THR A 83 32.41 8.80 24.90
CA THR A 83 32.10 8.53 23.50
C THR A 83 30.85 9.28 23.04
N THR A 84 29.81 9.30 23.87
CA THR A 84 28.55 10.01 23.57
C THR A 84 28.77 11.52 23.52
N ALA A 85 29.57 12.07 24.43
CA ALA A 85 29.97 13.47 24.42
C ALA A 85 30.74 13.83 23.14
N TYR A 86 31.69 12.99 22.74
CA TYR A 86 32.45 13.22 21.51
C TYR A 86 31.56 13.15 20.27
N GLU A 87 30.68 12.16 20.15
CA GLU A 87 29.73 12.06 19.05
C GLU A 87 28.82 13.29 18.95
N THR A 88 28.31 13.77 20.09
CA THR A 88 27.44 14.94 20.17
C THR A 88 28.15 16.22 19.72
N LEU A 89 29.40 16.42 20.13
CA LEU A 89 30.16 17.65 19.87
C LEU A 89 30.94 17.63 18.55
N LYS A 90 31.17 16.46 17.94
CA LYS A 90 31.99 16.32 16.73
C LYS A 90 31.34 16.89 15.49
N ASP A 91 30.05 16.62 15.30
CA ASP A 91 29.30 17.10 14.15
C ASP A 91 28.69 18.48 14.45
N ASP A 92 28.77 19.40 13.48
CA ASP A 92 28.37 20.78 13.70
C ASP A 92 26.86 20.91 13.92
N GLU A 93 26.09 20.07 13.24
CA GLU A 93 24.63 20.04 13.36
C GLU A 93 24.21 19.52 14.73
N THR A 94 24.76 18.39 15.19
CA THR A 94 24.44 17.84 16.52
C THR A 94 24.92 18.75 17.65
N ARG A 95 26.09 19.39 17.48
CA ARG A 95 26.59 20.39 18.43
C ARG A 95 25.67 21.60 18.50
N GLY A 96 25.19 22.10 17.36
CA GLY A 96 24.24 23.21 17.33
C GLY A 96 22.93 22.90 18.07
N TYR A 97 22.39 21.69 17.92
CA TYR A 97 21.21 21.25 18.69
C TYR A 97 21.51 21.03 20.17
N TYR A 98 22.71 20.60 20.51
CA TYR A 98 23.16 20.47 21.90
C TYR A 98 23.31 21.83 22.57
N ASP A 99 23.94 22.79 21.89
CA ASP A 99 24.07 24.18 22.32
C ASP A 99 22.70 24.83 22.51
N TYR A 100 21.78 24.64 21.56
CA TYR A 100 20.39 25.10 21.70
C TYR A 100 19.69 24.47 22.91
N TYR A 101 19.91 23.17 23.14
CA TYR A 101 19.36 22.47 24.29
C TYR A 101 19.88 23.02 25.63
N LEU A 102 21.16 23.41 25.69
CA LEU A 102 21.75 24.04 26.86
C LEU A 102 21.17 25.46 27.10
N ASP A 103 20.94 26.21 26.04
CA ASP A 103 20.42 27.58 26.11
C ASP A 103 18.90 27.63 26.39
N HIS A 104 18.16 26.60 25.95
CA HIS A 104 16.69 26.51 26.03
C HIS A 104 16.21 25.20 26.69
N PRO A 105 16.53 24.96 27.98
CA PRO A 105 16.12 23.74 28.68
C PRO A 105 14.59 23.60 28.82
N GLU A 106 13.84 24.70 28.78
CA GLU A 106 12.38 24.74 28.84
C GLU A 106 11.69 24.08 27.64
N GLU A 107 12.35 24.05 26.46
CA GLU A 107 11.78 23.52 25.22
C GLU A 107 11.90 21.99 25.09
N ARG A 108 11.47 21.27 26.13
CA ARG A 108 11.68 19.82 26.26
C ARG A 108 11.23 19.01 25.04
N TYR A 109 10.07 19.33 24.46
CA TYR A 109 9.54 18.59 23.30
C TYR A 109 10.41 18.78 22.05
N TYR A 110 10.83 20.01 21.78
CA TYR A 110 11.68 20.34 20.65
C TYR A 110 13.06 19.67 20.79
N ASN A 111 13.69 19.80 21.95
CA ASN A 111 15.00 19.21 22.23
C ASN A 111 15.00 17.68 22.09
N TYR A 112 13.95 17.01 22.58
CA TYR A 112 13.76 15.57 22.39
C TYR A 112 13.59 15.21 20.91
N TYR A 113 12.72 15.94 20.20
CA TYR A 113 12.46 15.69 18.79
C TYR A 113 13.75 15.81 17.97
N GLN A 114 14.55 16.85 18.21
CA GLN A 114 15.81 17.05 17.49
C GLN A 114 16.83 15.94 17.76
N TYR A 115 17.00 15.57 19.02
CA TYR A 115 17.91 14.48 19.40
C TYR A 115 17.55 13.16 18.71
N TYR A 116 16.26 12.77 18.73
CA TYR A 116 15.83 11.54 18.08
C TYR A 116 15.89 11.62 16.56
N ARG A 117 15.46 12.74 15.97
CA ARG A 117 15.50 12.94 14.52
C ARG A 117 16.90 12.74 13.96
N MET A 118 17.94 13.27 14.60
CA MET A 118 19.31 13.10 14.11
C MET A 118 19.80 11.65 14.13
N ARG A 119 19.31 10.85 15.10
CA ARG A 119 19.70 9.44 15.24
C ARG A 119 18.87 8.48 14.39
N THR A 120 17.58 8.78 14.19
CA THR A 120 16.63 7.85 13.54
C THR A 120 16.14 8.31 12.19
N ALA A 121 16.36 9.58 11.78
CA ALA A 121 15.89 10.04 10.50
C ALA A 121 16.61 9.27 9.37
N PRO A 122 15.85 8.72 8.41
CA PRO A 122 16.45 8.10 7.25
C PRO A 122 17.23 9.15 6.47
N LYS A 123 18.46 8.82 6.06
CA LYS A 123 19.29 9.70 5.22
C LYS A 123 18.72 9.93 3.83
N VAL A 124 17.75 9.12 3.42
CA VAL A 124 17.06 9.22 2.13
C VAL A 124 15.72 9.90 2.30
N ASP A 125 15.41 10.85 1.42
CA ASP A 125 14.08 11.45 1.39
C ASP A 125 13.02 10.39 1.12
N VAL A 126 12.02 10.35 2.00
CA VAL A 126 10.89 9.42 1.94
C VAL A 126 10.16 9.49 0.59
N ARG A 127 10.19 10.65 -0.09
CA ARG A 127 9.59 10.87 -1.41
C ARG A 127 10.16 9.94 -2.48
N TYR A 128 11.48 9.72 -2.50
CA TYR A 128 12.09 8.82 -3.48
C TYR A 128 11.74 7.36 -3.20
N VAL A 129 11.62 6.99 -1.93
CA VAL A 129 11.16 5.65 -1.53
C VAL A 129 9.72 5.41 -1.99
N ILE A 130 8.83 6.39 -1.80
CA ILE A 130 7.45 6.32 -2.27
C ILE A 130 7.40 6.22 -3.81
N LEU A 131 8.15 7.06 -4.51
CA LEU A 131 8.20 7.03 -5.97
C LEU A 131 8.74 5.69 -6.51
N GLY A 132 9.81 5.18 -5.90
CA GLY A 132 10.38 3.89 -6.24
C GLY A 132 9.41 2.72 -6.01
N THR A 133 8.72 2.70 -4.87
CA THR A 133 7.73 1.65 -4.58
C THR A 133 6.52 1.71 -5.50
N VAL A 134 6.02 2.90 -5.83
CA VAL A 134 4.93 3.10 -6.80
C VAL A 134 5.32 2.61 -8.19
N LEU A 135 6.52 2.95 -8.66
CA LEU A 135 7.04 2.47 -9.94
C LEU A 135 7.20 0.95 -9.94
N PHE A 136 7.76 0.38 -8.88
CA PHE A 136 7.93 -1.07 -8.73
C PHE A 136 6.59 -1.80 -8.81
N ILE A 137 5.59 -1.38 -8.03
CA ILE A 137 4.23 -1.96 -8.09
C ILE A 137 3.63 -1.80 -9.49
N SER A 138 3.80 -0.65 -10.13
CA SER A 138 3.28 -0.40 -11.48
C SER A 138 3.93 -1.29 -12.53
N THR A 139 5.23 -1.58 -12.41
CA THR A 139 5.93 -2.52 -13.30
C THR A 139 5.40 -3.95 -13.13
N ILE A 140 5.21 -4.40 -11.88
CA ILE A 140 4.62 -5.72 -11.60
C ILE A 140 3.20 -5.82 -12.15
N GLN A 141 2.38 -4.78 -11.98
CA GLN A 141 1.02 -4.73 -12.52
C GLN A 141 1.02 -4.84 -14.05
N TYR A 142 1.90 -4.12 -14.72
CA TYR A 142 2.02 -4.18 -16.18
C TYR A 142 2.46 -5.57 -16.65
N LEU A 143 3.50 -6.14 -16.04
CA LEU A 143 3.98 -7.49 -16.37
C LEU A 143 2.90 -8.55 -16.11
N SER A 144 2.19 -8.44 -14.99
CA SER A 144 1.06 -9.33 -14.66
C SER A 144 -0.06 -9.22 -15.70
N ALA A 145 -0.39 -8.01 -16.17
CA ALA A 145 -1.39 -7.82 -17.21
C ALA A 145 -0.98 -8.45 -18.55
N VAL A 146 0.29 -8.30 -18.96
CA VAL A 146 0.83 -8.95 -20.17
C VAL A 146 0.71 -10.47 -20.06
N GLN A 147 1.07 -11.03 -18.91
CA GLN A 147 1.00 -12.47 -18.67
C GLN A 147 -0.44 -12.99 -18.76
N LYS A 148 -1.37 -12.35 -18.05
CA LYS A 148 -2.80 -12.71 -18.06
C LYS A 148 -3.40 -12.64 -19.46
N TYR A 149 -3.08 -11.59 -20.23
CA TYR A 149 -3.54 -11.46 -21.61
C TYR A 149 -3.03 -12.61 -22.48
N SER A 150 -1.74 -12.95 -22.36
CA SER A 150 -1.14 -14.05 -23.12
C SER A 150 -1.77 -15.42 -22.79
N GLU A 151 -2.14 -15.63 -21.53
CA GLU A 151 -2.79 -16.85 -21.08
C GLU A 151 -4.24 -16.94 -21.57
N ALA A 152 -4.97 -15.82 -21.52
CA ALA A 152 -6.32 -15.72 -22.08
C ALA A 152 -6.33 -16.02 -23.60
N LEU A 153 -5.37 -15.49 -24.36
CA LEU A 153 -5.24 -15.78 -25.78
C LEU A 153 -4.95 -17.26 -26.06
N LYS A 154 -4.03 -17.87 -25.29
CA LYS A 154 -3.75 -19.31 -25.39
C LYS A 154 -4.99 -20.14 -25.10
N TYR A 155 -5.73 -19.79 -24.05
CA TYR A 155 -6.99 -20.46 -23.71
C TYR A 155 -8.05 -20.28 -24.81
N ALA A 156 -8.18 -19.09 -25.40
CA ALA A 156 -9.09 -18.87 -26.51
C ALA A 156 -8.72 -19.76 -27.73
N CYS A 157 -7.44 -19.97 -28.00
CA CYS A 157 -6.98 -20.85 -29.08
C CYS A 157 -7.29 -22.34 -28.85
N THR A 158 -7.42 -22.79 -27.60
CA THR A 158 -7.77 -24.20 -27.29
C THR A 158 -9.27 -24.46 -27.41
N GLN A 159 -10.08 -23.43 -27.17
CA GLN A 159 -11.53 -23.53 -27.22
C GLN A 159 -12.02 -23.70 -28.67
N PRO A 160 -12.84 -24.72 -28.96
CA PRO A 160 -13.26 -25.05 -30.33
C PRO A 160 -14.12 -23.93 -30.95
N LYS A 161 -14.91 -23.23 -30.15
CA LYS A 161 -15.78 -22.13 -30.60
C LYS A 161 -14.96 -21.00 -31.28
N PHE A 162 -13.95 -20.48 -30.59
CA PHE A 162 -13.11 -19.40 -31.11
C PHE A 162 -12.21 -19.87 -32.25
N LYS A 163 -11.70 -21.09 -32.15
CA LYS A 163 -10.86 -21.69 -33.20
C LYS A 163 -11.62 -21.85 -34.52
N ASN A 164 -12.86 -22.32 -34.47
CA ASN A 164 -13.70 -22.48 -35.67
C ASN A 164 -14.02 -21.12 -36.30
N ASN A 165 -14.46 -20.14 -35.49
CA ASN A 165 -14.69 -18.78 -35.98
C ASN A 165 -13.45 -18.18 -36.65
N ALA A 166 -12.26 -18.40 -36.06
CA ALA A 166 -11.02 -17.92 -36.63
C ALA A 166 -10.67 -18.58 -37.98
N PHE A 167 -10.99 -19.88 -38.14
CA PHE A 167 -10.84 -20.57 -39.42
C PHE A 167 -11.80 -20.06 -40.49
N ASP A 168 -13.04 -19.74 -40.12
CA ASP A 168 -14.03 -19.19 -41.04
C ASP A 168 -13.61 -17.80 -41.53
N ILE A 169 -13.15 -16.93 -40.62
CA ILE A 169 -12.59 -15.62 -40.97
C ILE A 169 -11.32 -15.76 -41.81
N ALA A 170 -10.45 -16.72 -41.52
CA ALA A 170 -9.26 -16.98 -42.33
C ALA A 170 -9.63 -17.42 -43.76
N ARG A 171 -10.73 -18.16 -43.92
CA ARG A 171 -11.27 -18.57 -45.23
C ARG A 171 -11.83 -17.37 -45.98
N GLU A 172 -12.58 -16.50 -45.32
CA GLU A 172 -13.13 -15.26 -45.91
C GLU A 172 -12.02 -14.31 -46.35
N LYS A 173 -11.02 -14.08 -45.49
CA LYS A 173 -9.87 -13.21 -45.79
C LYS A 173 -8.84 -13.86 -46.73
N ASN A 174 -9.06 -15.09 -47.21
CA ASN A 174 -8.12 -15.89 -48.03
C ASN A 174 -6.70 -15.98 -47.45
N LEU A 175 -6.57 -16.00 -46.12
CA LEU A 175 -5.29 -15.97 -45.41
C LEU A 175 -4.62 -17.35 -45.30
N LEU A 176 -5.39 -18.43 -45.51
CA LEU A 176 -4.93 -19.81 -45.43
C LEU A 176 -5.46 -20.63 -46.61
N GLU A 177 -4.62 -21.50 -47.17
CA GLU A 177 -5.09 -22.50 -48.13
C GLU A 177 -5.86 -23.63 -47.42
N PHE A 178 -7.07 -23.90 -47.89
CA PHE A 178 -7.90 -25.03 -47.44
C PHE A 178 -7.99 -26.09 -48.54
N ASP A 179 -8.10 -27.36 -48.14
CA ASP A 179 -8.34 -28.44 -49.08
C ASP A 179 -9.81 -28.46 -49.53
N PRO A 180 -10.10 -28.37 -50.83
CA PRO A 180 -11.47 -28.26 -51.35
C PRO A 180 -12.32 -29.53 -51.12
N LYS A 181 -11.70 -30.67 -50.80
CA LYS A 181 -12.38 -31.95 -50.57
C LYS A 181 -12.69 -32.25 -49.09
N THR A 182 -11.87 -31.73 -48.16
CA THR A 182 -11.97 -32.05 -46.72
C THR A 182 -12.34 -30.83 -45.86
N GLY A 183 -12.28 -29.62 -46.44
CA GLY A 183 -12.57 -28.36 -45.73
C GLY A 183 -11.51 -27.98 -44.69
N LYS A 184 -10.44 -28.76 -44.54
CA LYS A 184 -9.37 -28.55 -43.55
C LYS A 184 -8.25 -27.69 -44.13
N ALA A 185 -7.61 -26.89 -43.29
CA ALA A 185 -6.43 -26.11 -43.68
C ALA A 185 -5.27 -27.05 -44.07
N LYS A 186 -4.58 -26.75 -45.17
CA LYS A 186 -3.43 -27.54 -45.62
C LYS A 186 -2.27 -27.41 -44.64
N LYS A 187 -1.62 -28.54 -44.30
CA LYS A 187 -0.46 -28.57 -43.38
C LYS A 187 0.79 -27.84 -43.91
N LYS A 188 0.94 -27.69 -45.23
CA LYS A 188 2.00 -26.90 -45.86
C LYS A 188 1.37 -25.75 -46.63
N GLN A 189 1.50 -24.53 -46.10
CA GLN A 189 1.16 -23.29 -46.79
C GLN A 189 2.29 -22.94 -47.78
N LYS A 190 1.96 -22.45 -48.98
CA LYS A 190 2.96 -22.10 -50.01
C LYS A 190 3.89 -20.95 -49.61
N SER A 191 3.43 -20.09 -48.71
CA SER A 191 4.12 -18.88 -48.26
C SER A 191 4.99 -19.07 -47.00
N GLY A 192 5.09 -20.29 -46.46
CA GLY A 192 5.82 -20.53 -45.19
C GLY A 192 5.13 -19.93 -43.95
N VAL A 193 3.85 -19.59 -44.07
CA VAL A 193 3.05 -18.96 -43.00
C VAL A 193 2.61 -19.99 -41.96
N ASP A 194 2.90 -19.70 -40.69
CA ASP A 194 2.50 -20.53 -39.55
C ASP A 194 0.98 -20.40 -39.29
N ILE A 195 0.27 -21.52 -39.46
CA ILE A 195 -1.20 -21.59 -39.27
C ILE A 195 -1.60 -21.13 -37.86
N GLU A 196 -0.84 -21.54 -36.85
CA GLU A 196 -1.13 -21.18 -35.46
C GLU A 196 -1.02 -19.67 -35.22
N LYS A 197 0.00 -19.00 -35.78
CA LYS A 197 0.16 -17.55 -35.64
C LYS A 197 -0.96 -16.77 -36.31
N VAL A 198 -1.40 -17.20 -37.49
CA VAL A 198 -2.53 -16.57 -38.20
C VAL A 198 -3.83 -16.71 -37.41
N ILE A 199 -4.09 -17.91 -36.87
CA ILE A 199 -5.26 -18.15 -36.02
C ILE A 199 -5.18 -17.29 -34.76
N THR A 200 -4.03 -17.24 -34.09
CA THR A 200 -3.84 -16.40 -32.91
C THR A 200 -4.07 -14.92 -33.22
N SER A 201 -3.57 -14.40 -34.35
CA SER A 201 -3.80 -13.00 -34.74
C SER A 201 -5.25 -12.69 -35.07
N ILE A 202 -5.97 -13.63 -35.70
CA ILE A 202 -7.40 -13.46 -36.00
C ILE A 202 -8.21 -13.48 -34.71
N ILE A 203 -7.87 -14.38 -33.78
CA ILE A 203 -8.48 -14.45 -32.45
C ILE A 203 -8.18 -13.16 -31.67
N GLU A 204 -6.96 -12.65 -31.74
CA GLU A 204 -6.56 -11.40 -31.09
C GLU A 204 -7.36 -10.19 -31.60
N GLU A 205 -7.60 -10.12 -32.92
CA GLU A 205 -8.36 -9.04 -33.56
C GLU A 205 -9.86 -9.09 -33.23
N ASN A 206 -10.42 -10.30 -33.08
CA ASN A 206 -11.87 -10.48 -32.97
C ASN A 206 -12.39 -10.76 -31.55
N ILE A 207 -11.52 -10.95 -30.55
CA ILE A 207 -11.94 -11.10 -29.16
C ILE A 207 -11.84 -9.76 -28.44
N SER A 208 -13.00 -9.21 -28.03
CA SER A 208 -13.10 -8.16 -27.03
C SER A 208 -12.83 -8.74 -25.64
N VAL A 209 -11.54 -8.87 -25.28
CA VAL A 209 -11.18 -9.34 -23.93
C VAL A 209 -11.42 -8.21 -22.93
N SER A 210 -12.49 -8.31 -22.14
CA SER A 210 -12.86 -7.32 -21.12
C SER A 210 -12.33 -7.70 -19.72
N GLY A 211 -12.32 -6.73 -18.80
CA GLY A 211 -11.97 -6.94 -17.40
C GLY A 211 -10.48 -7.22 -17.16
N GLY A 212 -10.19 -8.16 -16.25
CA GLY A 212 -8.82 -8.44 -15.76
C GLY A 212 -7.87 -9.09 -16.76
N TYR A 213 -8.36 -9.42 -17.96
CA TYR A 213 -7.59 -10.05 -19.04
C TYR A 213 -7.36 -9.11 -20.22
N LYS A 214 -7.67 -7.82 -20.11
CA LYS A 214 -7.43 -6.85 -21.19
C LYS A 214 -5.95 -6.68 -21.54
N ARG A 215 -5.69 -6.13 -22.73
CA ARG A 215 -4.33 -5.81 -23.18
C ARG A 215 -3.66 -4.85 -22.18
N ALA A 216 -2.40 -5.13 -21.86
CA ALA A 216 -1.63 -4.32 -20.93
C ALA A 216 -1.52 -2.87 -21.43
N SER A 217 -2.08 -1.95 -20.66
CA SER A 217 -2.05 -0.52 -20.93
C SER A 217 -1.36 0.20 -19.79
N LEU A 218 -0.50 1.16 -20.12
CA LEU A 218 0.12 2.02 -19.11
C LEU A 218 -0.93 2.83 -18.34
N LYS A 219 -2.08 3.11 -18.97
CA LYS A 219 -3.17 3.87 -18.36
C LYS A 219 -3.77 3.18 -17.12
N ASP A 220 -3.67 1.85 -17.06
CA ASP A 220 -4.24 1.05 -15.99
C ASP A 220 -3.31 0.92 -14.78
N THR A 221 -2.04 1.27 -14.95
CA THR A 221 -1.03 1.20 -13.88
C THR A 221 -1.31 2.21 -12.78
N LEU A 222 -0.93 1.84 -11.55
CA LEU A 222 -1.11 2.69 -10.38
C LEU A 222 -0.38 4.04 -10.53
N ALA A 223 0.84 4.05 -11.10
CA ALA A 223 1.58 5.28 -11.36
C ALA A 223 0.78 6.25 -12.26
N TRP A 224 0.20 5.76 -13.34
CA TRP A 224 -0.59 6.60 -14.24
C TRP A 224 -1.85 7.14 -13.57
N LYS A 225 -2.53 6.32 -12.77
CA LYS A 225 -3.70 6.74 -12.00
C LYS A 225 -3.35 7.81 -10.98
N ILE A 226 -2.22 7.72 -10.30
CA ILE A 226 -1.75 8.75 -9.36
C ILE A 226 -1.48 10.08 -10.09
N ILE A 227 -0.88 10.02 -11.28
CA ILE A 227 -0.61 11.23 -12.08
C ILE A 227 -1.90 11.93 -12.51
N LEU A 228 -2.94 11.17 -12.87
CA LEU A 228 -4.24 11.73 -13.28
C LEU A 228 -5.18 12.08 -12.13
N LEU A 229 -4.97 11.50 -10.93
CA LEU A 229 -5.80 11.71 -9.75
C LEU A 229 -6.08 13.20 -9.44
N PRO A 230 -5.10 14.12 -9.44
CA PRO A 230 -5.38 15.53 -9.17
C PRO A 230 -6.33 16.18 -10.19
N LEU A 231 -6.45 15.64 -11.40
CA LEU A 231 -7.36 16.15 -12.43
C LEU A 231 -8.73 15.46 -12.40
N THR A 232 -8.77 14.16 -12.13
CA THR A 232 -10.02 13.38 -12.14
C THR A 232 -10.80 13.52 -10.84
N PHE A 233 -10.10 13.65 -9.70
CA PHE A 233 -10.72 13.71 -8.38
C PHE A 233 -11.65 14.92 -8.20
N PRO A 234 -11.27 16.16 -8.57
CA PRO A 234 -12.17 17.32 -8.44
C PRO A 234 -13.42 17.19 -9.33
N LYS A 235 -13.29 16.66 -10.55
CA LYS A 235 -14.42 16.42 -11.45
C LYS A 235 -15.40 15.40 -10.87
N TRP A 236 -14.87 14.30 -10.36
CA TRP A 236 -15.68 13.28 -9.68
C TRP A 236 -16.38 13.83 -8.43
N LEU A 237 -15.65 14.62 -7.62
CA LEU A 237 -16.22 15.25 -6.43
C LEU A 237 -17.34 16.23 -6.78
N TYR A 238 -17.13 17.07 -7.80
CA TYR A 238 -18.16 17.98 -8.33
C TYR A 238 -19.41 17.22 -8.78
N TYR A 239 -19.22 16.14 -9.55
CA TYR A 239 -20.32 15.30 -10.00
C TYR A 239 -21.10 14.67 -8.83
N LYS A 240 -20.39 14.13 -7.82
CA LYS A 240 -21.02 13.54 -6.63
C LYS A 240 -21.80 14.55 -5.80
N ILE A 241 -21.23 15.74 -5.59
CA ILE A 241 -21.92 16.84 -4.91
C ILE A 241 -23.18 17.24 -5.69
N GLY A 242 -23.06 17.38 -7.02
CA GLY A 242 -24.20 17.68 -7.89
C GLY A 242 -25.31 16.62 -7.82
N LEU A 243 -24.94 15.33 -7.85
CA LEU A 243 -25.90 14.22 -7.73
C LEU A 243 -26.61 14.20 -6.38
N ALA A 244 -25.87 14.43 -5.28
CA ALA A 244 -26.44 14.55 -3.94
C ALA A 244 -27.42 15.73 -3.84
N TRP A 245 -27.08 16.86 -4.46
CA TRP A 245 -27.95 18.04 -4.50
C TRP A 245 -29.23 17.80 -5.32
N LYS A 246 -29.13 17.14 -6.49
CA LYS A 246 -30.30 16.72 -7.28
C LYS A 246 -31.23 15.80 -6.48
N LYS A 247 -30.66 14.83 -5.76
CA LYS A 247 -31.42 13.91 -4.88
C LYS A 247 -32.12 14.67 -3.75
N HIS A 248 -31.45 15.63 -3.12
CA HIS A 248 -32.05 16.47 -2.07
C HIS A 248 -33.20 17.34 -2.59
N LYS A 249 -33.10 17.85 -3.83
CA LYS A 249 -34.14 18.68 -4.44
C LYS A 249 -35.28 17.90 -5.10
N GLY A 250 -35.21 16.56 -5.15
CA GLY A 250 -36.21 15.74 -5.83
C GLY A 250 -36.30 16.00 -7.34
N VAL A 251 -35.21 16.45 -7.95
CA VAL A 251 -35.16 16.67 -9.41
C VAL A 251 -35.09 15.32 -10.11
N GLU A 252 -35.81 15.15 -11.22
CA GLU A 252 -35.73 13.94 -12.04
C GLU A 252 -34.29 13.69 -12.52
N LEU A 253 -33.79 12.47 -12.29
CA LEU A 253 -32.45 12.07 -12.70
C LEU A 253 -32.40 11.84 -14.21
N SER A 254 -31.36 12.38 -14.86
CA SER A 254 -31.07 12.08 -16.27
C SER A 254 -30.83 10.58 -16.48
N LYS A 255 -31.02 10.09 -17.71
CA LYS A 255 -30.74 8.70 -18.07
C LYS A 255 -29.29 8.31 -17.69
N GLU A 256 -28.32 9.18 -17.98
CA GLU A 256 -26.91 8.99 -17.64
C GLU A 256 -26.67 8.90 -16.12
N ASP A 257 -27.40 9.71 -15.32
CA ASP A 257 -27.31 9.68 -13.86
C ASP A 257 -27.87 8.35 -13.31
N LYS A 258 -28.92 7.80 -13.93
CA LYS A 258 -29.50 6.49 -13.59
C LYS A 258 -28.55 5.36 -13.96
N GLU A 259 -27.94 5.39 -15.14
CA GLU A 259 -26.93 4.40 -15.56
C GLU A 259 -25.74 4.38 -14.61
N TYR A 260 -25.25 5.55 -14.23
CA TYR A 260 -24.17 5.69 -13.27
C TYR A 260 -24.53 5.07 -11.91
N LEU A 261 -25.75 5.33 -11.40
CA LEU A 261 -26.23 4.77 -10.15
C LEU A 261 -26.41 3.25 -10.22
N ILE A 262 -26.96 2.73 -11.32
CA ILE A 262 -27.09 1.29 -11.56
C ILE A 262 -25.70 0.62 -11.53
N CYS A 263 -24.72 1.16 -12.27
CA CYS A 263 -23.34 0.67 -12.27
C CYS A 263 -22.74 0.69 -10.86
N ASN A 264 -22.93 1.80 -10.15
CA ASN A 264 -22.40 1.99 -8.80
C ASN A 264 -23.03 1.02 -7.78
N ASN A 265 -24.33 0.75 -7.87
CA ASN A 265 -25.04 -0.20 -7.01
C ASN A 265 -24.59 -1.64 -7.29
N MET A 266 -24.40 -1.98 -8.57
CA MET A 266 -23.94 -3.31 -9.00
C MET A 266 -22.44 -3.55 -8.80
N GLY A 267 -21.66 -2.48 -8.60
CA GLY A 267 -20.20 -2.57 -8.48
C GLY A 267 -19.51 -2.92 -9.80
N ILE A 268 -20.13 -2.62 -10.94
CA ILE A 268 -19.56 -2.85 -12.27
C ILE A 268 -19.05 -1.55 -12.88
N THR A 269 -18.06 -1.68 -13.76
CA THR A 269 -17.53 -0.55 -14.54
C THR A 269 -18.50 -0.18 -15.67
N HIS A 270 -18.42 1.06 -16.16
CA HIS A 270 -19.28 1.50 -17.27
C HIS A 270 -19.03 0.67 -18.55
N GLU A 271 -17.78 0.31 -18.84
CA GLU A 271 -17.42 -0.57 -19.97
C GLU A 271 -18.10 -1.95 -19.87
N GLN A 272 -18.24 -2.50 -18.65
CA GLN A 272 -18.94 -3.77 -18.44
C GLN A 272 -20.44 -3.61 -18.65
N PHE A 273 -21.01 -2.47 -18.26
CA PHE A 273 -22.41 -2.16 -18.47
C PHE A 273 -22.74 -2.02 -19.96
N GLU A 274 -21.86 -1.38 -20.75
CA GLU A 274 -22.00 -1.28 -22.21
C GLU A 274 -21.92 -2.63 -22.93
N CYS A 275 -21.25 -3.63 -22.33
CA CYS A 275 -21.17 -4.98 -22.89
C CYS A 275 -22.41 -5.85 -22.61
N LEU A 276 -23.35 -5.38 -21.77
CA LEU A 276 -24.57 -6.13 -21.47
C LEU A 276 -25.51 -6.13 -22.66
N GLU A 277 -26.34 -7.16 -22.76
CA GLU A 277 -27.37 -7.21 -23.80
C GLU A 277 -28.39 -6.09 -23.56
N GLU A 278 -28.88 -5.45 -24.64
CA GLU A 278 -29.83 -4.34 -24.55
C GLU A 278 -31.08 -4.71 -23.73
N ALA A 279 -31.54 -5.96 -23.84
CA ALA A 279 -32.67 -6.49 -23.08
C ALA A 279 -32.40 -6.54 -21.56
N GLU A 280 -31.17 -6.81 -21.14
CA GLU A 280 -30.80 -6.81 -19.71
C GLU A 280 -30.76 -5.38 -19.16
N ILE A 281 -30.25 -4.44 -19.97
CA ILE A 281 -30.22 -3.02 -19.62
C ILE A 281 -31.64 -2.50 -19.44
N GLU A 282 -32.55 -2.79 -20.37
CA GLU A 282 -33.97 -2.43 -20.27
C GLU A 282 -34.61 -2.98 -19.00
N GLN A 283 -34.34 -4.25 -18.67
CA GLN A 283 -34.83 -4.86 -17.43
C GLN A 283 -34.34 -4.13 -16.17
N TYR A 284 -33.12 -3.61 -16.17
CA TYR A 284 -32.57 -2.85 -15.05
C TYR A 284 -33.24 -1.49 -14.87
N PHE A 285 -33.62 -0.85 -15.98
CA PHE A 285 -34.39 0.38 -15.95
C PHE A 285 -35.84 0.14 -15.49
N GLU A 286 -36.49 -0.91 -15.97
CA GLU A 286 -37.86 -1.28 -15.56
C GLU A 286 -37.96 -1.61 -14.07
N ARG A 287 -36.92 -2.25 -13.51
CA ARG A 287 -36.85 -2.61 -12.09
C ARG A 287 -36.32 -1.49 -11.20
N GLU A 288 -36.06 -0.32 -11.75
CA GLU A 288 -35.58 0.88 -11.03
C GLU A 288 -34.31 0.63 -10.20
N LEU A 289 -33.35 -0.15 -10.73
CA LEU A 289 -32.15 -0.57 -9.98
C LEU A 289 -31.20 0.58 -9.60
N TRP A 290 -31.48 1.81 -10.03
CA TRP A 290 -30.79 3.01 -9.54
C TRP A 290 -31.11 3.29 -8.06
N ASP A 291 -32.25 2.81 -7.54
CA ASP A 291 -32.55 2.85 -6.12
C ASP A 291 -31.88 1.69 -5.37
N VAL A 292 -31.33 2.01 -4.21
CA VAL A 292 -30.58 1.07 -3.36
C VAL A 292 -31.48 -0.02 -2.83
N ASP A 293 -32.73 0.30 -2.47
CA ASP A 293 -33.69 -0.65 -1.92
C ASP A 293 -34.22 -1.61 -3.01
N ALA A 294 -34.51 -1.08 -4.20
CA ALA A 294 -34.91 -1.88 -5.36
C ALA A 294 -33.79 -2.85 -5.77
N TYR A 295 -32.54 -2.36 -5.82
CA TYR A 295 -31.37 -3.21 -6.09
C TYR A 295 -31.17 -4.29 -5.01
N ALA A 296 -31.32 -3.95 -3.73
CA ALA A 296 -31.19 -4.93 -2.65
C ALA A 296 -32.23 -6.06 -2.75
N LYS A 297 -33.46 -5.75 -3.20
CA LYS A 297 -34.50 -6.75 -3.46
C LYS A 297 -34.14 -7.63 -4.66
N TYR A 298 -33.72 -7.03 -5.78
CA TYR A 298 -33.29 -7.74 -6.97
C TYR A 298 -32.12 -8.68 -6.70
N LYS A 299 -31.11 -8.21 -5.95
CA LYS A 299 -29.95 -9.02 -5.57
C LYS A 299 -30.36 -10.26 -4.77
N LYS A 300 -31.28 -10.11 -3.80
CA LYS A 300 -31.80 -11.24 -3.02
C LYS A 300 -32.54 -12.24 -3.90
N GLU A 301 -33.38 -11.76 -4.83
CA GLU A 301 -34.11 -12.59 -5.79
C GLU A 301 -33.13 -13.42 -6.65
N LYS A 302 -32.08 -12.78 -7.21
CA LYS A 302 -31.04 -13.46 -7.99
C LYS A 302 -30.26 -14.49 -7.18
N GLU A 303 -29.85 -14.15 -5.95
CA GLU A 303 -29.18 -15.10 -5.06
C GLU A 303 -30.08 -16.31 -4.73
N THR A 304 -31.39 -16.12 -4.60
CA THR A 304 -32.33 -17.23 -4.39
C THR A 304 -32.50 -18.10 -5.64
N GLU A 305 -32.63 -17.50 -6.83
CA GLU A 305 -32.69 -18.23 -8.11
C GLU A 305 -31.43 -19.08 -8.34
N GLU A 306 -30.25 -18.51 -8.07
CA GLU A 306 -28.98 -19.22 -8.20
C GLU A 306 -28.86 -20.38 -7.22
N LYS A 307 -29.29 -20.18 -5.96
CA LYS A 307 -29.36 -21.24 -4.96
C LYS A 307 -30.28 -22.37 -5.43
N GLU A 308 -31.47 -22.06 -5.93
CA GLU A 308 -32.40 -23.06 -6.45
C GLU A 308 -31.83 -23.82 -7.66
N LYS A 309 -31.19 -23.12 -8.60
CA LYS A 309 -30.49 -23.75 -9.74
C LYS A 309 -29.37 -24.68 -9.26
N MET A 310 -28.59 -24.26 -8.27
CA MET A 310 -27.57 -25.09 -7.65
C MET A 310 -28.19 -26.33 -7.00
N LEU A 311 -29.25 -26.19 -6.20
CA LEU A 311 -29.98 -27.31 -5.59
C LEU A 311 -30.55 -28.30 -6.62
N ASN A 312 -31.02 -27.76 -7.74
CA ASN A 312 -31.61 -28.54 -8.83
C ASN A 312 -30.58 -29.21 -9.74
N SER A 313 -29.33 -28.73 -9.74
CA SER A 313 -28.24 -29.30 -10.53
C SER A 313 -27.96 -30.77 -10.16
N GLY A 314 -27.73 -31.60 -11.18
CA GLY A 314 -27.42 -33.02 -10.97
C GLY A 314 -26.17 -33.24 -10.10
N ARG A 315 -25.18 -32.34 -10.24
CA ARG A 315 -23.93 -32.35 -9.46
C ARG A 315 -24.18 -32.13 -7.96
N TYR A 316 -25.04 -31.17 -7.60
CA TYR A 316 -25.39 -30.93 -6.20
C TYR A 316 -26.22 -32.10 -5.61
N LYS A 317 -27.16 -32.65 -6.39
CA LYS A 317 -27.92 -33.85 -5.99
C LYS A 317 -27.00 -35.06 -5.75
N GLN A 318 -25.97 -35.24 -6.58
CA GLN A 318 -24.96 -36.28 -6.41
C GLN A 318 -24.10 -36.04 -5.15
N TYR A 319 -23.63 -34.81 -4.93
CA TYR A 319 -22.89 -34.42 -3.73
C TYR A 319 -23.70 -34.67 -2.45
N LYS A 320 -24.99 -34.29 -2.45
CA LYS A 320 -25.91 -34.53 -1.33
C LYS A 320 -26.09 -36.03 -1.03
N ARG A 321 -26.15 -36.88 -2.06
CA ARG A 321 -26.20 -38.35 -1.89
C ARG A 321 -24.89 -38.90 -1.31
N LEU A 322 -23.75 -38.37 -1.74
CA LEU A 322 -22.42 -38.75 -1.20
C LEU A 322 -22.29 -38.36 0.26
N MET A 323 -22.70 -37.14 0.64
CA MET A 323 -22.72 -36.69 2.03
C MET A 323 -23.63 -37.57 2.90
N LYS A 324 -24.84 -37.91 2.42
CA LYS A 324 -25.74 -38.83 3.14
C LYS A 324 -25.13 -40.23 3.33
N ARG A 325 -24.38 -40.72 2.34
CA ARG A 325 -23.69 -42.02 2.40
C ARG A 325 -22.49 -41.99 3.36
N ASN A 326 -21.81 -40.85 3.46
CA ASN A 326 -20.59 -40.69 4.25
C ASN A 326 -20.84 -40.11 5.65
N ALA A 327 -22.07 -39.72 6.00
CA ALA A 327 -22.46 -39.11 7.28
C ALA A 327 -22.15 -39.95 8.53
N GLY A 328 -21.84 -41.25 8.38
CA GLY A 328 -21.34 -42.11 9.47
C GLY A 328 -19.82 -42.29 9.51
N SER A 329 -19.06 -41.69 8.61
CA SER A 329 -17.61 -41.95 8.40
C SER A 329 -16.74 -40.69 8.28
N THR A 330 -17.32 -39.49 8.34
CA THR A 330 -16.56 -38.25 8.25
C THR A 330 -16.17 -37.75 9.64
N ILE A 331 -14.90 -37.96 9.99
CA ILE A 331 -14.16 -37.12 10.95
C ILE A 331 -14.24 -35.68 10.38
N SER A 332 -14.95 -34.78 11.06
CA SER A 332 -14.96 -33.36 10.70
C SER A 332 -13.66 -32.72 11.17
N PHE A 333 -12.99 -31.96 10.31
CA PHE A 333 -11.78 -31.19 10.61
C PHE A 333 -12.09 -29.71 10.81
N LEU A 334 -13.18 -29.38 11.49
CA LEU A 334 -13.52 -28.00 11.82
C LEU A 334 -14.21 -27.95 13.19
N GLU A 335 -13.40 -28.12 14.23
CA GLU A 335 -13.61 -27.54 15.56
C GLU A 335 -12.22 -27.46 16.23
N GLU A 336 -11.52 -26.36 15.98
CA GLU A 336 -10.60 -25.67 16.90
C GLU A 336 -10.43 -24.22 16.45
#